data_AF-A0A961MWL4-F1
#
_entry.id   AF-A0A961MWL4-F1
#
_cell.length_a   1.000
_cell.length_b   1.000
_cell.length_c   1.000
_cell.angle_alpha   90.00
_cell.angle_beta   90.00
_cell.angle_gamma   90.00
#
_symmetry.space_group_name_H-M   'P 1'
#
loop_
_entity.id
_entity.type
_entity.pdbx_description
1 polymer ?
#
loop_
_entity_poly.entity_id
_entity_poly.type
_entity_poly.pdbx_seq_one_letter_code
_entity_poly.pdbx_strand_id
1 'polypeptide(L)'
;MTLPARPMPRITAQVEPYVKALGPELAVTFLLHYGGAELYIRTRPNAETEYVERIGVDSARALVSRADAMPHRVPLTKAWLTAMLDWQSHSVPEIARKQRVSDVSVRRMLKGRNR
;
A
#
# COMPACT_ATOMS: atom_id res chain seq x y z
N MET A 1 0.81 -10.58 14.77
CA MET A 1 0.08 -9.32 15.01
C MET A 1 -1.40 -9.67 15.09
N THR A 2 -2.09 -9.35 16.19
CA THR A 2 -3.53 -9.61 16.31
C THR A 2 -4.28 -8.49 15.61
N LEU A 3 -4.99 -8.82 14.54
CA LEU A 3 -5.81 -7.85 13.80
C LEU A 3 -7.04 -7.47 14.64
N PRO A 4 -7.45 -6.20 14.68
CA PRO A 4 -8.57 -5.77 15.48
C PRO A 4 -9.89 -6.31 14.91
N ALA A 5 -10.90 -6.50 15.76
CA ALA A 5 -12.23 -6.98 15.39
C ALA A 5 -13.04 -6.01 14.49
N ARG A 6 -12.49 -4.82 14.18
CA ARG A 6 -13.13 -3.84 13.29
C ARG A 6 -12.87 -4.21 11.81
N PRO A 7 -13.78 -3.89 10.88
CA PRO A 7 -13.60 -4.22 9.47
C PRO A 7 -12.38 -3.54 8.88
N MET A 8 -11.73 -4.21 7.91
CA MET A 8 -10.63 -3.65 7.14
C MET A 8 -11.10 -2.39 6.39
N PRO A 9 -10.26 -1.35 6.27
CA PRO A 9 -10.60 -0.16 5.51
C PRO A 9 -11.00 -0.49 4.07
N ARG A 10 -12.07 0.17 3.58
CA ARG A 10 -12.55 -0.01 2.21
C ARG A 10 -11.43 0.28 1.22
N ILE A 11 -11.16 -0.69 0.35
CA ILE A 11 -10.18 -0.57 -0.71
C ILE A 11 -10.71 0.41 -1.76
N THR A 12 -9.89 1.39 -2.14
CA THR A 12 -10.22 2.34 -3.21
C THR A 12 -9.87 1.76 -4.57
N ALA A 13 -10.51 2.23 -5.65
CA ALA A 13 -10.26 1.73 -7.00
C ALA A 13 -8.78 1.80 -7.43
N GLN A 14 -8.04 2.82 -6.97
CA GLN A 14 -6.61 2.98 -7.25
C GLN A 14 -5.73 1.94 -6.53
N VAL A 15 -6.18 1.43 -5.38
CA VAL A 15 -5.43 0.47 -4.54
C VAL A 15 -5.81 -0.97 -4.85
N GLU A 16 -7.05 -1.18 -5.32
CA GLU A 16 -7.61 -2.48 -5.66
C GLU A 16 -6.71 -3.40 -6.51
N PRO A 17 -6.08 -2.95 -7.61
CA PRO A 17 -5.22 -3.83 -8.40
C PRO A 17 -4.01 -4.34 -7.62
N TYR A 18 -3.46 -3.52 -6.71
CA TYR A 18 -2.35 -3.92 -5.85
C TYR A 18 -2.78 -4.93 -4.80
N VAL A 19 -3.93 -4.70 -4.14
CA VAL A 19 -4.44 -5.63 -3.10
C VAL A 19 -4.83 -6.97 -3.71
N LYS A 20 -5.44 -6.98 -4.91
CA LYS A 20 -5.78 -8.21 -5.62
C LYS A 20 -4.55 -9.01 -6.05
N ALA A 21 -3.44 -8.35 -6.37
CA ALA A 21 -2.20 -9.01 -6.79
C ALA A 21 -1.33 -9.46 -5.61
N LEU A 22 -1.20 -8.63 -4.57
CA LEU A 22 -0.23 -8.80 -3.50
C LEU A 22 -0.85 -9.29 -2.18
N GLY A 23 -2.17 -9.17 -2.01
CA GLY A 23 -2.80 -9.17 -0.71
C GLY A 23 -2.63 -7.83 0.03
N PRO A 24 -3.43 -7.57 1.08
CA PRO A 24 -3.51 -6.25 1.70
C PRO A 24 -2.23 -5.84 2.44
N GLU A 25 -1.55 -6.75 3.15
CA GLU A 25 -0.34 -6.45 3.91
C GLU A 25 0.85 -6.11 3.00
N LEU A 26 1.03 -6.90 1.94
CA LEU A 26 2.11 -6.71 1.00
C LEU A 26 1.86 -5.50 0.09
N ALA A 27 0.59 -5.20 -0.23
CA ALA A 27 0.21 -3.96 -0.89
C ALA A 27 0.58 -2.72 -0.07
N VAL A 28 0.35 -2.72 1.25
CA VAL A 28 0.82 -1.62 2.14
C VAL A 28 2.34 -1.47 2.06
N THR A 29 3.06 -2.59 2.13
CA THR A 29 4.53 -2.62 2.09
C THR A 29 5.08 -2.08 0.77
N PHE A 30 4.42 -2.41 -0.34
CA PHE A 30 4.75 -1.96 -1.68
C PHE A 30 4.45 -0.47 -1.86
N LEU A 31 3.23 -0.03 -1.52
CA LEU A 31 2.78 1.36 -1.68
C LEU A 31 3.55 2.34 -0.78
N LEU A 32 3.94 1.92 0.42
CA LEU A 32 4.81 2.74 1.28
C LEU A 32 6.20 2.97 0.69
N HIS A 33 6.69 2.03 -0.12
CA HIS A 33 8.04 2.08 -0.66
C HIS A 33 8.09 2.75 -2.03
N TYR A 34 7.18 2.37 -2.93
CA TYR A 34 7.16 2.85 -4.32
C TYR A 34 6.14 3.98 -4.56
N GLY A 35 5.27 4.29 -3.59
CA GLY A 35 4.23 5.30 -3.75
C GLY A 35 4.79 6.66 -4.17
N GLY A 36 4.22 7.23 -5.24
CA GLY A 36 4.65 8.50 -5.81
C GLY A 36 5.77 8.38 -6.85
N ALA A 37 6.41 7.21 -6.97
CA ALA A 37 7.40 6.94 -8.00
C ALA A 37 6.76 6.38 -9.28
N GLU A 38 7.44 6.61 -10.40
CA GLU A 38 7.15 5.92 -11.65
C GLU A 38 7.74 4.52 -11.55
N LEU A 39 6.95 3.50 -11.88
CA LEU A 39 7.41 2.12 -11.76
C LEU A 39 7.00 1.34 -13.01
N TYR A 40 8.01 0.89 -13.74
CA TYR A 40 7.80 0.00 -14.88
C TYR A 40 7.67 -1.45 -14.39
N ILE A 41 6.47 -2.02 -14.50
CA ILE A 41 6.23 -3.43 -14.20
C ILE A 41 6.75 -4.27 -15.38
N ARG A 42 7.89 -4.94 -15.18
CA ARG A 42 8.47 -5.84 -16.18
C ARG A 42 7.54 -7.03 -16.42
N THR A 43 7.30 -7.36 -17.69
CA THR A 43 6.45 -8.50 -18.11
C THR A 43 6.96 -9.87 -17.61
N ARG A 44 8.28 -10.02 -17.41
CA ARG A 44 8.90 -11.23 -16.86
C ARG A 44 9.85 -10.84 -15.72
N PRO A 45 9.34 -10.64 -14.49
CA PRO A 45 10.17 -10.27 -13.36
C PRO A 45 11.06 -11.44 -12.96
N ASN A 46 12.30 -11.13 -12.59
CA ASN A 46 13.32 -12.04 -12.11
C ASN A 46 13.89 -11.55 -10.76
N ALA A 47 14.82 -12.28 -10.16
CA ALA A 47 15.40 -11.92 -8.87
C ALA A 47 16.06 -10.52 -8.85
N GLU A 48 16.53 -10.02 -10.00
CA GLU A 48 17.19 -8.72 -10.15
C GLU A 48 16.20 -7.55 -10.35
N THR A 49 14.90 -7.84 -10.49
CA THR A 49 13.88 -6.81 -10.67
C THR A 49 13.67 -6.06 -9.36
N GLU A 50 13.81 -4.73 -9.36
CA GLU A 50 13.85 -3.86 -8.16
C GLU A 50 12.81 -4.19 -7.08
N TYR A 51 11.57 -4.48 -7.46
CA TYR A 51 10.50 -4.77 -6.51
C TYR A 51 10.47 -6.21 -6.00
N VAL A 52 11.12 -7.15 -6.67
CA VAL A 52 11.11 -8.58 -6.32
C VAL A 52 11.74 -8.83 -4.96
N GLU A 53 12.79 -8.11 -4.59
CA GLU A 53 13.41 -8.23 -3.26
C GLU A 53 12.39 -7.98 -2.13
N ARG A 54 11.46 -7.04 -2.35
CA ARG A 54 10.49 -6.62 -1.34
C ARG A 54 9.22 -7.48 -1.32
N ILE A 55 8.76 -7.97 -2.48
CA ILE A 55 7.48 -8.69 -2.58
C ILE A 55 7.60 -10.18 -2.93
N GLY A 56 8.79 -10.64 -3.31
CA GLY A 56 9.02 -11.98 -3.81
C GLY A 56 8.63 -12.15 -5.29
N VAL A 57 9.21 -13.18 -5.92
CA VAL A 57 9.03 -13.45 -7.36
C VAL A 57 7.58 -13.78 -7.71
N ASP A 58 6.88 -14.55 -6.86
CA ASP A 58 5.51 -14.97 -7.14
C ASP A 58 4.53 -13.79 -7.09
N SER A 59 4.67 -12.91 -6.09
CA SER A 59 3.88 -11.68 -6.00
C SER A 59 4.20 -10.71 -7.14
N ALA A 60 5.47 -10.66 -7.57
CA ALA A 60 5.87 -9.88 -8.73
C ALA A 60 5.21 -10.39 -10.02
N ARG A 61 5.09 -11.71 -10.21
CA ARG A 61 4.32 -12.29 -11.33
C ARG A 61 2.83 -11.96 -11.22
N ALA A 62 2.27 -11.99 -10.01
CA ALA A 62 0.89 -11.60 -9.78
C ALA A 62 0.65 -10.12 -10.13
N LEU A 63 1.60 -9.21 -9.84
CA LEU A 63 1.53 -7.82 -10.28
C LEU A 63 1.47 -7.69 -11.80
N VAL A 64 2.27 -8.46 -12.55
CA VAL A 64 2.25 -8.42 -14.03
C VAL A 64 0.86 -8.71 -14.57
N SER A 65 0.16 -9.69 -13.98
CA SER A 65 -1.20 -10.07 -14.42
C SER A 65 -2.25 -8.97 -14.27
N ARG A 66 -1.93 -7.88 -13.58
CA ARG A 66 -2.81 -6.73 -13.30
C ARG A 66 -2.22 -5.40 -13.76
N ALA A 67 -1.07 -5.42 -14.45
CA ALA A 67 -0.33 -4.21 -14.79
C ALA A 67 -1.12 -3.28 -15.72
N ASP A 68 -2.01 -3.84 -16.54
CA ASP A 68 -2.96 -3.14 -17.41
C ASP A 68 -3.98 -2.27 -16.64
N ALA A 69 -4.34 -2.70 -15.43
CA ALA A 69 -5.27 -1.99 -14.55
C ALA A 69 -4.58 -1.00 -13.60
N MET A 70 -3.25 -0.86 -13.67
CA MET A 70 -2.46 0.01 -12.79
C MET A 70 -2.03 1.30 -13.50
N PRO A 71 -2.01 2.44 -12.79
CA PRO A 71 -1.41 3.65 -13.31
C PRO A 71 0.12 3.48 -13.44
N HIS A 72 0.71 4.20 -14.40
CA HIS A 72 2.17 4.18 -14.60
C HIS A 72 2.96 4.70 -13.39
N ARG A 73 2.38 5.66 -12.67
CA ARG A 73 2.89 6.16 -11.39
C ARG A 73 2.16 5.49 -10.25
N VAL A 74 2.90 4.88 -9.34
CA VAL A 74 2.32 4.20 -8.18
C VAL A 74 1.61 5.23 -7.29
N PRO A 75 0.34 5.01 -6.91
CA PRO A 75 -0.43 6.00 -6.20
C PRO A 75 -0.01 6.09 -4.73
N LEU A 76 0.17 7.32 -4.21
CA LEU A 76 0.58 7.54 -2.80
C LEU A 76 -0.47 7.09 -1.77
N THR A 77 -1.75 7.21 -2.10
CA THR A 77 -2.89 6.72 -1.32
C THR A 77 -2.83 6.98 0.20
N LYS A 78 -2.29 8.14 0.62
CA LYS A 78 -2.01 8.47 2.02
C LYS A 78 -3.18 8.25 2.98
N ALA A 79 -4.40 8.61 2.59
CA ALA A 79 -5.58 8.40 3.43
C ALA A 79 -5.87 6.91 3.67
N TRP A 80 -5.78 6.08 2.62
CA TRP A 80 -5.98 4.64 2.73
C TRP A 80 -4.85 3.97 3.50
N LEU A 81 -3.58 4.31 3.21
CA LEU A 81 -2.42 3.80 3.98
C LEU A 81 -2.51 4.17 5.45
N THR A 82 -2.93 5.40 5.77
CA THR A 82 -3.17 5.83 7.15
C THR A 82 -4.22 4.96 7.82
N ALA A 83 -5.35 4.73 7.16
CA ALA A 83 -6.42 3.90 7.68
C ALA A 83 -6.00 2.44 7.86
N MET A 84 -5.21 1.90 6.93
CA MET A 84 -4.73 0.52 6.95
C MET A 84 -3.69 0.30 8.04
N LEU A 85 -2.76 1.24 8.23
CA LEU A 85 -1.77 1.16 9.32
C LEU A 85 -2.43 1.31 10.70
N ASP A 86 -3.42 2.20 10.83
CA ASP A 86 -4.26 2.29 12.04
C ASP A 86 -4.99 0.96 12.28
N TRP A 87 -5.59 0.38 11.24
CA TRP A 87 -6.23 -0.93 11.32
C TRP A 87 -5.25 -2.04 11.70
N GLN A 88 -3.98 -1.96 11.30
CA GLN A 88 -2.90 -2.86 11.73
C GLN A 88 -2.34 -2.55 13.13
N SER A 89 -3.02 -1.69 13.90
CA SER A 89 -2.67 -1.29 15.26
C SER A 89 -1.38 -0.46 15.39
N HIS A 90 -0.93 0.19 14.32
CA HIS A 90 0.15 1.18 14.44
C HIS A 90 -0.34 2.44 15.15
N SER A 91 0.49 2.95 16.06
CA SER A 91 0.26 4.21 16.75
C SER A 91 0.40 5.40 15.81
N VAL A 92 -0.27 6.53 16.13
CA VAL A 92 -0.20 7.77 15.34
C VAL A 92 1.25 8.22 15.06
N PRO A 93 2.18 8.22 16.04
CA PRO A 93 3.58 8.57 15.78
C PRO A 93 4.30 7.59 14.83
N GLU A 94 3.99 6.30 14.89
CA GLU A 94 4.55 5.31 13.96
C GLU A 94 4.05 5.54 12.53
N ILE A 95 2.76 5.81 12.37
CA ILE A 95 2.14 6.12 11.08
C ILE A 95 2.80 7.38 10.48
N ALA A 96 2.97 8.42 11.30
CA ALA A 96 3.63 9.67 10.91
C ALA A 96 5.05 9.41 10.40
N ARG A 97 5.85 8.59 11.10
CA ARG A 97 7.21 8.19 10.67
C ARG A 97 7.20 7.42 9.36
N LYS A 98 6.32 6.41 9.23
CA LYS A 98 6.22 5.56 8.02
C LYS A 98 5.84 6.39 6.79
N GLN A 99 4.91 7.32 6.92
CA GLN A 99 4.42 8.13 5.80
C GLN A 99 5.16 9.47 5.61
N ARG A 100 6.10 9.81 6.50
CA ARG A 100 6.85 11.08 6.50
C ARG A 100 5.91 12.30 6.50
N VAL A 101 4.90 12.28 7.36
CA VAL A 101 3.94 13.39 7.55
C VAL A 101 3.81 13.70 9.04
N SER A 102 3.29 14.88 9.39
CA SER A 102 3.03 15.21 10.80
C SER A 102 1.94 14.33 11.42
N ASP A 103 2.03 14.10 12.72
CA ASP A 103 0.99 13.43 13.51
C ASP A 103 -0.36 14.17 13.44
N VAL A 104 -0.34 15.50 13.35
CA VAL A 104 -1.52 16.34 13.08
C VAL A 104 -2.18 15.94 11.75
N SER A 105 -1.39 15.71 10.70
CA SER A 105 -1.91 15.25 9.40
C SER A 105 -2.53 13.86 9.50
N VAL A 106 -1.88 12.94 10.23
CA VAL A 106 -2.41 11.60 10.51
C VAL A 106 -3.76 11.67 11.22
N ARG A 107 -3.86 12.44 12.31
CA ARG A 107 -5.12 12.63 13.05
C ARG A 107 -6.22 13.21 12.16
N ARG A 108 -5.89 14.18 11.30
CA ARG A 108 -6.84 14.76 10.34
C ARG A 108 -7.36 13.72 9.35
N MET A 109 -6.49 12.90 8.79
CA MET A 109 -6.87 11.83 7.86
C MET A 109 -7.75 10.77 8.54
N LEU A 110 -7.41 10.35 9.76
CA LEU A 110 -8.21 9.39 10.53
C LEU A 110 -9.59 9.94 10.90
N LYS A 111 -9.68 11.24 11.24
CA LYS A 111 -10.97 11.90 11.52
C LYS A 111 -11.84 12.00 10.26
N GLY A 112 -11.24 12.26 9.11
CA GLY A 112 -11.94 12.36 7.82
C GLY A 112 -12.59 11.05 7.35
N ARG A 113 -12.19 9.90 7.91
CA ARG A 113 -12.78 8.58 7.61
C ARG A 113 -14.19 8.38 8.21
N ASN A 114 -14.51 9.10 9.29
CA ASN A 114 -15.79 8.96 9.99
C ASN A 114 -16.89 9.89 9.42
N ARG A 115 -16.71 10.43 8.21
CA ARG A 115 -17.71 11.17 7.45
C ARG A 115 -18.13 10.36 6.25
#